data_AF-A0AA35SWD0-F1
#
_entry.id   AF-A0AA35SWD0-F1
#
_cell.length_a   1.000
_cell.length_b   1.000
_cell.length_c   1.000
_cell.angle_alpha   90.00
_cell.angle_beta   90.00
_cell.angle_gamma   90.00
#
_symmetry.space_group_name_H-M   'P 1'
#
loop_
_entity.id
_entity.type
_entity.pdbx_description
1 polymer ?
#
loop_
_entity_poly.entity_id
_entity_poly.type
_entity_poly.pdbx_seq_one_letter_code
_entity_poly.pdbx_strand_id
1 'polypeptide(L)'
;MVSWSVLPPTCLLKVRKVYYFLSPTADLSGMVDRVEVLLVMVGECEGVMEEGEGRMSGCGPIGADPDRLVQQQEILDTLDGELMEKKKVPEDLRTEVMNIIRDCAEGSGAELRGRLEDLQNRFDGLCGTCYEAKELCEEATADMQTYKKSEKIFLDWLEKASNKLGERTAAKKPIGIIHSEAEDFSDFMKEMEQHSEEYGQLRCLGNRLAAKYKPSDALDEMMSSLHHQWEEFVSKLFGHLEKLHSLAMKWDGYERDVKNLLNWIMSEANRFSGEVTSRGDKGVEDHIHSCKLFSETLEGKKEDVTQIQSLADELRLEDGEKTNGTCDVDSRWNDVNQHWTSLCKLLLETLIRLEATYAELQHLLMIRYIRLYTVM
;
A
#
# COMPACT_ATOMS: atom_id res chain seq x y z
N MET A 1 14.24 -15.38 -79.74
CA MET A 1 15.67 -15.63 -79.46
C MET A 1 16.17 -14.50 -78.58
N VAL A 2 16.10 -14.68 -77.26
CA VAL A 2 16.68 -13.74 -76.30
C VAL A 2 18.20 -13.89 -76.38
N SER A 3 18.91 -12.79 -76.56
CA SER A 3 20.38 -12.77 -76.65
C SER A 3 20.97 -13.11 -75.29
N TRP A 4 21.69 -14.23 -75.20
CA TRP A 4 22.36 -14.78 -74.02
C TRP A 4 23.44 -13.86 -73.39
N SER A 5 23.57 -12.63 -73.86
CA SER A 5 24.61 -11.66 -73.51
C SER A 5 24.24 -10.74 -72.34
N VAL A 6 23.04 -10.84 -71.77
CA VAL A 6 22.53 -9.89 -70.75
C VAL A 6 22.55 -10.46 -69.33
N LEU A 7 22.73 -11.78 -69.17
CA LEU A 7 22.75 -12.42 -67.86
C LEU A 7 24.16 -12.35 -67.23
N PRO A 8 24.28 -12.07 -65.91
CA PRO A 8 25.54 -12.14 -65.19
C PRO A 8 26.22 -13.51 -65.40
N PRO A 9 27.57 -13.59 -65.52
CA PRO A 9 28.29 -14.84 -65.78
C PRO A 9 28.00 -15.97 -64.77
N THR A 10 27.64 -15.61 -63.55
CA THR A 10 27.23 -16.52 -62.47
C THR A 10 25.86 -17.17 -62.71
N CYS A 11 24.93 -16.49 -63.38
CA CYS A 11 23.64 -17.03 -63.79
C CYS A 11 23.79 -18.00 -64.98
N LEU A 12 24.65 -17.66 -65.95
CA LEU A 12 24.93 -18.52 -67.12
C LEU A 12 25.54 -19.87 -66.73
N LEU A 13 26.41 -19.90 -65.72
CA LEU A 13 26.99 -21.15 -65.19
C LEU A 13 25.98 -22.02 -64.44
N LYS A 14 25.05 -21.40 -63.70
CA LYS A 14 23.95 -22.11 -63.02
C LYS A 14 22.93 -22.67 -64.02
N VAL A 15 22.56 -21.88 -65.04
CA VAL A 15 21.70 -22.32 -66.14
C VAL A 15 22.37 -23.46 -66.93
N ARG A 16 23.67 -23.34 -67.27
CA ARG A 16 24.41 -24.42 -67.97
C ARG A 16 24.49 -25.74 -67.19
N LYS A 17 24.53 -25.70 -65.86
CA LYS A 17 24.48 -26.92 -65.04
C LYS A 17 23.11 -27.60 -65.11
N VAL A 18 22.02 -26.84 -65.09
CA VAL A 18 20.65 -27.36 -65.28
C VAL A 18 20.49 -28.01 -66.66
N TYR A 19 21.15 -27.46 -67.70
CA TYR A 19 21.14 -28.01 -69.07
C TYR A 19 21.78 -29.40 -69.22
N TYR A 20 22.72 -29.80 -68.35
CA TYR A 20 23.38 -31.11 -68.42
C TYR A 20 22.50 -32.27 -67.95
N PHE A 21 21.34 -31.96 -67.37
CA PHE A 21 20.44 -32.89 -66.70
C PHE A 21 19.12 -33.13 -67.46
N LEU A 22 19.04 -32.65 -68.69
CA LEU A 22 17.81 -32.67 -69.49
C LEU A 22 17.70 -33.91 -70.36
N SER A 23 16.50 -34.47 -70.44
CA SER A 23 16.17 -35.51 -71.42
C SER A 23 16.42 -34.98 -72.84
N PRO A 24 16.92 -35.81 -73.78
CA PRO A 24 17.14 -35.41 -75.18
C PRO A 24 15.91 -34.87 -75.92
N THR A 25 14.71 -35.03 -75.35
CA THR A 25 13.42 -34.61 -75.90
C THR A 25 12.84 -33.33 -75.27
N ALA A 26 13.55 -32.67 -74.36
CA ALA A 26 13.03 -31.49 -73.66
C ALA A 26 13.04 -30.22 -74.54
N ASP A 27 11.94 -29.45 -74.50
CA ASP A 27 11.87 -28.13 -75.13
C ASP A 27 12.79 -27.14 -74.39
N LEU A 28 13.93 -26.83 -75.01
CA LEU A 28 14.96 -25.96 -74.44
C LEU A 28 14.50 -24.50 -74.30
N SER A 29 13.51 -24.04 -75.06
CA SER A 29 12.98 -22.68 -74.94
C SER A 29 12.06 -22.58 -73.72
N GLY A 30 11.10 -23.50 -73.58
CA GLY A 30 10.19 -23.53 -72.45
C GLY A 30 10.88 -23.76 -71.10
N MET A 31 12.04 -24.43 -71.07
CA MET A 31 12.80 -24.59 -69.82
C MET A 31 13.54 -23.32 -69.38
N VAL A 32 14.01 -22.48 -70.31
CA VAL A 32 14.63 -21.20 -69.97
C VAL A 32 13.59 -20.27 -69.35
N ASP A 33 12.42 -20.17 -69.97
CA ASP A 33 11.32 -19.34 -69.48
C ASP A 33 10.88 -19.78 -68.07
N ARG A 34 10.83 -21.09 -67.79
CA ARG A 34 10.50 -21.63 -66.46
C ARG A 34 11.59 -21.38 -65.41
N VAL A 35 12.86 -21.41 -65.80
CA VAL A 35 13.97 -21.07 -64.88
C VAL A 35 13.95 -19.59 -64.54
N GLU A 36 13.62 -18.70 -65.48
CA GLU A 36 13.44 -17.27 -65.19
C GLU A 36 12.28 -17.04 -64.21
N VAL A 37 11.13 -17.68 -64.43
CA VAL A 37 9.98 -17.63 -63.50
C VAL A 37 10.36 -18.12 -62.10
N LEU A 38 11.09 -19.24 -62.00
CA LEU A 38 11.60 -19.76 -60.73
C LEU A 38 12.48 -18.74 -59.99
N LEU A 39 13.41 -18.10 -60.70
CA LEU A 39 14.34 -17.14 -60.08
C LEU A 39 13.58 -15.93 -59.50
N VAL A 40 12.52 -15.48 -60.18
CA VAL A 40 11.64 -14.43 -59.67
C VAL A 40 10.91 -14.89 -58.40
N MET A 41 10.27 -16.06 -58.43
CA MET A 41 9.55 -16.60 -57.26
C MET A 41 10.49 -16.82 -56.05
N VAL A 42 11.71 -17.31 -56.28
CA VAL A 42 12.71 -17.47 -55.22
C VAL A 42 13.11 -16.11 -54.64
N GLY A 43 13.36 -15.11 -55.49
CA GLY A 43 13.69 -13.76 -55.03
C GLY A 43 12.57 -13.11 -54.22
N GLU A 44 11.31 -13.31 -54.62
CA GLU A 44 10.14 -12.86 -53.87
C GLU A 44 10.04 -13.56 -52.49
N CYS A 45 10.22 -14.89 -52.44
CA CYS A 45 10.27 -15.63 -51.18
C CYS A 45 11.40 -15.15 -50.26
N GLU A 46 12.62 -15.01 -50.80
CA GLU A 46 13.79 -14.56 -50.04
C GLU A 46 13.58 -13.13 -49.50
N GLY A 47 13.00 -12.22 -50.29
CA GLY A 47 12.69 -10.86 -49.87
C GLY A 47 11.67 -10.80 -48.73
N VAL A 48 10.58 -11.57 -48.81
CA VAL A 48 9.57 -11.66 -47.73
C VAL A 48 10.22 -12.17 -46.44
N MET A 49 11.08 -13.18 -46.53
CA MET A 49 11.78 -13.72 -45.36
C MET A 49 12.79 -12.72 -44.77
N GLU A 50 13.59 -12.04 -45.60
CA GLU A 50 14.56 -11.04 -45.12
C GLU A 50 13.87 -9.87 -44.41
N GLU A 51 12.76 -9.36 -44.97
CA GLU A 51 11.98 -8.29 -44.35
C GLU A 51 11.36 -8.75 -43.03
N GLY A 52 10.73 -9.94 -43.01
CA GLY A 52 10.11 -10.48 -41.82
C GLY A 52 11.12 -10.82 -40.71
N GLU A 53 12.26 -11.42 -41.05
CA GLU A 53 13.37 -11.68 -40.11
C GLU A 53 13.93 -10.36 -39.55
N GLY A 54 14.04 -9.33 -40.39
CA GLY A 54 14.45 -7.98 -39.96
C GLY A 54 13.49 -7.36 -38.95
N ARG A 55 12.18 -7.49 -39.19
CA ARG A 55 11.14 -7.01 -38.26
C ARG A 55 11.11 -7.79 -36.95
N MET A 56 11.27 -9.11 -37.01
CA MET A 56 11.40 -9.95 -35.81
C MET A 56 12.62 -9.56 -34.97
N SER A 57 13.75 -9.29 -35.63
CA SER A 57 14.95 -8.77 -34.97
C SER A 57 14.70 -7.41 -34.31
N GLY A 58 13.98 -6.52 -35.00
CA GLY A 58 13.60 -5.20 -34.48
C GLY A 58 12.62 -5.24 -33.29
N CYS A 59 11.66 -6.17 -33.30
CA CYS A 59 10.73 -6.39 -32.19
C CYS A 59 11.48 -6.75 -30.89
N GLY A 60 12.49 -7.62 -31.04
CA GLY A 60 13.30 -8.10 -29.92
C GLY A 60 12.48 -8.90 -28.90
N PRO A 61 13.06 -9.21 -27.72
CA PRO A 61 12.36 -9.95 -26.67
C PRO A 61 11.16 -9.17 -26.11
N ILE A 62 10.06 -9.89 -25.88
CA ILE A 62 8.85 -9.35 -25.24
C ILE A 62 9.18 -8.95 -23.79
N GLY A 63 8.91 -7.69 -23.45
CA GLY A 63 9.21 -7.12 -22.15
C GLY A 63 7.96 -6.66 -21.40
N ALA A 64 8.11 -6.36 -20.12
CA ALA A 64 7.01 -5.83 -19.30
C ALA A 64 6.93 -4.30 -19.30
N ASP A 65 7.29 -3.65 -20.41
CA ASP A 65 7.12 -2.21 -20.58
C ASP A 65 5.78 -1.94 -21.30
N PRO A 66 4.86 -1.15 -20.71
CA PRO A 66 3.54 -0.94 -21.29
C PRO A 66 3.54 -0.30 -22.68
N ASP A 67 4.40 0.70 -22.90
CA ASP A 67 4.42 1.45 -24.17
C ASP A 67 5.14 0.62 -25.24
N ARG A 68 6.17 -0.13 -24.84
CA ARG A 68 6.86 -1.07 -25.72
C ARG A 68 5.97 -2.24 -26.13
N LEU A 69 5.13 -2.77 -25.24
CA LEU A 69 4.21 -3.87 -25.56
C LEU A 69 3.24 -3.48 -26.68
N VAL A 70 2.73 -2.24 -26.67
CA VAL A 70 1.87 -1.73 -27.74
C VAL A 70 2.62 -1.71 -29.08
N GLN A 71 3.88 -1.24 -29.08
CA GLN A 71 4.72 -1.21 -30.29
C GLN A 71 5.05 -2.62 -30.79
N GLN A 72 5.40 -3.54 -29.88
CA GLN A 72 5.70 -4.94 -30.22
C GLN A 72 4.49 -5.64 -30.81
N GLN A 73 3.30 -5.39 -30.24
CA GLN A 73 2.03 -5.93 -30.75
C GLN A 73 1.72 -5.43 -32.16
N GLU A 74 1.87 -4.13 -32.43
CA GLU A 74 1.66 -3.56 -33.77
C GLU A 74 2.62 -4.17 -34.83
N ILE A 75 3.90 -4.36 -34.46
CA ILE A 75 4.89 -4.98 -35.33
C ILE A 75 4.50 -6.42 -35.65
N LEU A 76 4.10 -7.21 -34.64
CA LEU A 76 3.76 -8.62 -34.76
C LEU A 76 2.45 -8.82 -35.52
N ASP A 77 1.43 -8.00 -35.28
CA ASP A 77 0.15 -8.07 -36.00
C ASP A 77 0.31 -7.75 -37.48
N THR A 78 1.10 -6.72 -37.78
CA THR A 78 1.37 -6.34 -39.17
C THR A 78 2.21 -7.41 -39.87
N LEU A 79 3.18 -8.03 -39.18
CA LEU A 79 4.02 -9.09 -39.74
C LEU A 79 3.21 -10.37 -39.99
N ASP A 80 2.40 -10.78 -39.01
CA ASP A 80 1.49 -11.92 -39.12
C ASP A 80 0.54 -11.74 -40.32
N GLY A 81 -0.03 -10.55 -40.50
CA GLY A 81 -0.85 -10.21 -41.65
C GLY A 81 -0.13 -10.37 -42.99
N GLU A 82 1.10 -9.86 -43.11
CA GLU A 82 1.92 -9.98 -44.32
C GLU A 82 2.31 -11.44 -44.61
N LEU A 83 2.70 -12.21 -43.60
CA LEU A 83 3.04 -13.63 -43.75
C LEU A 83 1.82 -14.45 -44.21
N MET A 84 0.63 -14.15 -43.68
CA MET A 84 -0.61 -14.78 -44.10
C MET A 84 -0.99 -14.41 -45.55
N GLU A 85 -0.78 -13.16 -45.96
CA GLU A 85 -1.00 -12.73 -47.35
C GLU A 85 -0.02 -13.43 -48.31
N LYS A 86 1.25 -13.54 -47.93
CA LYS A 86 2.33 -14.10 -48.75
C LYS A 86 2.49 -15.61 -48.65
N LYS A 87 1.66 -16.31 -47.87
CA LYS A 87 1.73 -17.77 -47.69
C LYS A 87 1.66 -18.57 -49.00
N LYS A 88 1.01 -18.03 -50.04
CA LYS A 88 0.94 -18.69 -51.36
C LYS A 88 2.27 -18.68 -52.12
N VAL A 89 3.15 -17.71 -51.89
CA VAL A 89 4.42 -17.60 -52.62
C VAL A 89 5.29 -18.88 -52.46
N PRO A 90 5.55 -19.39 -51.25
CA PRO A 90 6.27 -20.66 -51.10
C PRO A 90 5.49 -21.89 -51.58
N GLU A 91 4.15 -21.87 -51.57
CA GLU A 91 3.32 -22.97 -52.11
C GLU A 91 3.36 -23.04 -53.65
N ASP A 92 3.30 -21.89 -54.30
CA ASP A 92 3.41 -21.75 -55.76
C ASP A 92 4.83 -22.10 -56.22
N LEU A 93 5.85 -21.62 -55.51
CA LEU A 93 7.25 -21.98 -55.74
C LEU A 93 7.46 -23.50 -55.62
N ARG A 94 6.89 -24.14 -54.60
CA ARG A 94 6.92 -25.60 -54.43
C ARG A 94 6.32 -26.31 -55.63
N THR A 95 5.15 -25.85 -56.08
CA THR A 95 4.43 -26.45 -57.21
C THR A 95 5.27 -26.36 -58.48
N GLU A 96 5.88 -25.21 -58.76
CA GLU A 96 6.71 -25.02 -59.94
C GLU A 96 8.02 -25.83 -59.88
N VAL A 97 8.72 -25.85 -58.74
CA VAL A 97 9.92 -26.67 -58.56
C VAL A 97 9.59 -28.16 -58.76
N MET A 98 8.48 -28.66 -58.22
CA MET A 98 8.08 -30.07 -58.38
C MET A 98 7.72 -30.41 -59.83
N ASN A 99 7.08 -29.48 -60.56
CA ASN A 99 6.83 -29.63 -61.99
C ASN A 99 8.13 -29.69 -62.79
N ILE A 100 9.15 -28.92 -62.42
CA ILE A 100 10.45 -28.91 -63.12
C ILE A 100 11.21 -30.20 -62.85
N ILE A 101 11.24 -30.66 -61.59
CA ILE A 101 11.92 -31.91 -61.23
C ILE A 101 11.32 -33.12 -61.96
N ARG A 102 10.00 -33.14 -62.17
CA ARG A 102 9.31 -34.20 -62.93
C ARG A 102 9.82 -34.31 -64.37
N ASP A 103 10.21 -33.19 -64.98
CA ASP A 103 10.63 -33.12 -66.37
C ASP A 103 12.16 -33.30 -66.54
N CYS A 104 12.91 -33.42 -65.44
CA CYS A 104 14.36 -33.67 -65.42
C CYS A 104 14.72 -35.17 -65.41
N ALA A 105 15.95 -35.51 -65.82
CA ALA A 105 16.46 -36.88 -65.71
C ALA A 105 16.58 -37.34 -64.24
N GLU A 106 16.40 -38.63 -63.98
CA GLU A 106 16.49 -39.22 -62.63
C GLU A 106 17.77 -38.82 -61.90
N GLY A 107 17.63 -38.40 -60.63
CA GLY A 107 18.74 -37.98 -59.76
C GLY A 107 19.16 -36.51 -59.89
N SER A 108 18.74 -35.82 -60.95
CA SER A 108 19.19 -34.44 -61.24
C SER A 108 18.53 -33.34 -60.41
N GLY A 109 17.31 -33.60 -59.90
CA GLY A 109 16.52 -32.62 -59.16
C GLY A 109 16.82 -32.53 -57.66
N ALA A 110 17.77 -33.30 -57.14
CA ALA A 110 18.03 -33.40 -55.69
C ALA A 110 18.49 -32.06 -55.08
N GLU A 111 19.36 -31.32 -55.77
CA GLU A 111 19.85 -30.01 -55.30
C GLU A 111 18.75 -28.95 -55.25
N LEU A 112 17.89 -28.90 -56.28
CA LEU A 112 16.72 -28.00 -56.31
C LEU A 112 15.71 -28.33 -55.22
N ARG A 113 15.49 -29.63 -54.96
CA ARG A 113 14.63 -30.09 -53.88
C ARG A 113 15.15 -29.66 -52.52
N GLY A 114 16.45 -29.85 -52.26
CA GLY A 114 17.08 -29.42 -51.01
C GLY A 114 16.96 -27.91 -50.78
N ARG A 115 17.22 -27.09 -51.80
CA ARG A 115 17.07 -25.62 -51.70
C ARG A 115 15.63 -25.19 -51.45
N LEU A 116 14.66 -25.85 -52.07
CA LEU A 116 13.24 -25.60 -51.81
C LEU A 116 12.89 -25.95 -50.36
N GLU A 117 13.32 -27.13 -49.89
CA GLU A 117 13.11 -27.56 -48.50
C GLU A 117 13.71 -26.54 -47.52
N ASP A 118 14.93 -26.04 -47.76
CA ASP A 118 15.56 -25.01 -46.93
C ASP A 118 14.75 -23.70 -46.88
N LEU A 119 14.28 -23.21 -48.03
CA LEU A 119 13.46 -21.99 -48.11
C LEU A 119 12.11 -22.17 -47.41
N GLN A 120 11.47 -23.32 -47.59
CA GLN A 120 10.21 -23.64 -46.93
C GLN A 120 10.38 -23.72 -45.42
N ASN A 121 11.40 -24.44 -44.95
CA ASN A 121 11.71 -24.54 -43.52
C ASN A 121 12.00 -23.17 -42.90
N ARG A 122 12.67 -22.27 -43.63
CA ARG A 122 12.96 -20.91 -43.18
C ARG A 122 11.69 -20.06 -43.10
N PHE A 123 10.81 -20.13 -44.09
CA PHE A 123 9.51 -19.44 -44.08
C PHE A 123 8.60 -19.96 -42.96
N ASP A 124 8.48 -21.28 -42.83
CA ASP A 124 7.68 -21.92 -41.77
C ASP A 124 8.25 -21.59 -40.38
N GLY A 125 9.58 -21.55 -40.24
CA GLY A 125 10.27 -21.14 -39.01
C GLY A 125 10.01 -19.67 -38.65
N LEU A 126 10.02 -18.77 -39.63
CA LEU A 126 9.65 -17.37 -39.44
C LEU A 126 8.19 -17.24 -38.99
N CYS A 127 7.27 -17.95 -39.63
CA CYS A 127 5.86 -17.98 -39.24
C CYS A 127 5.67 -18.50 -37.81
N GLY A 128 6.34 -19.60 -37.45
CA GLY A 128 6.31 -20.16 -36.10
C GLY A 128 6.85 -19.17 -35.06
N THR A 129 8.00 -18.55 -35.32
CA THR A 129 8.60 -17.58 -34.40
C THR A 129 7.72 -16.32 -34.24
N CYS A 130 7.13 -15.83 -35.34
CA CYS A 130 6.19 -14.71 -35.31
C CYS A 130 4.94 -15.06 -34.48
N TYR A 131 4.38 -16.25 -34.69
CA TYR A 131 3.22 -16.72 -33.96
C TYR A 131 3.50 -16.86 -32.46
N GLU A 132 4.60 -17.51 -32.07
CA GLU A 132 5.00 -17.65 -30.66
C GLU A 132 5.25 -16.28 -29.99
N ALA A 133 5.93 -15.36 -30.70
CA ALA A 133 6.17 -14.01 -30.20
C ALA A 133 4.85 -13.23 -30.03
N LYS A 134 3.90 -13.40 -30.96
CA LYS A 134 2.57 -12.79 -30.91
C LYS A 134 1.75 -13.31 -29.73
N GLU A 135 1.66 -14.63 -29.53
CA GLU A 135 0.98 -15.21 -28.37
C GLU A 135 1.59 -14.71 -27.05
N LEU A 136 2.92 -14.68 -26.95
CA LEU A 136 3.60 -14.17 -25.76
C LEU A 136 3.35 -12.68 -25.54
N CYS A 137 3.34 -11.88 -26.61
CA CYS A 137 3.06 -10.44 -26.54
C CYS A 137 1.62 -10.15 -26.13
N GLU A 138 0.64 -10.90 -26.66
CA GLU A 138 -0.76 -10.80 -26.27
C GLU A 138 -0.98 -11.15 -24.80
N GLU A 139 -0.31 -12.22 -24.33
CA GLU A 139 -0.36 -12.61 -22.92
C GLU A 139 0.30 -11.57 -22.00
N ALA A 140 1.45 -11.02 -22.40
CA ALA A 140 2.13 -9.94 -21.68
C ALA A 140 1.26 -8.68 -21.60
N THR A 141 0.61 -8.31 -22.70
CA THR A 141 -0.35 -7.20 -22.75
C THR A 141 -1.53 -7.44 -21.80
N ALA A 142 -2.10 -8.64 -21.79
CA ALA A 142 -3.22 -8.97 -20.91
C ALA A 142 -2.83 -8.95 -19.41
N ASP A 143 -1.67 -9.52 -19.06
CA ASP A 143 -1.12 -9.46 -17.70
C ASP A 143 -0.86 -8.01 -17.29
N MET A 144 -0.26 -7.20 -18.16
CA MET A 144 0.05 -5.78 -17.91
C MET A 144 -1.21 -4.94 -17.73
N GLN A 145 -2.23 -5.16 -18.57
CA GLN A 145 -3.53 -4.48 -18.43
C GLN A 145 -4.20 -4.84 -17.10
N THR A 146 -4.11 -6.11 -16.69
CA THR A 146 -4.62 -6.56 -15.39
C THR A 146 -3.90 -5.87 -14.25
N TYR A 147 -2.56 -5.81 -14.29
CA TYR A 147 -1.75 -5.09 -13.30
C TYR A 147 -2.13 -3.61 -13.22
N LYS A 148 -2.12 -2.88 -14.35
CA LYS A 148 -2.45 -1.44 -14.38
C LYS A 148 -3.88 -1.14 -13.90
N LYS A 149 -4.84 -2.00 -14.24
CA LYS A 149 -6.22 -1.85 -13.78
C LYS A 149 -6.32 -2.01 -12.27
N SER A 150 -5.71 -3.06 -11.72
CA SER A 150 -5.69 -3.32 -10.28
C SER A 150 -4.93 -2.24 -9.52
N GLU A 151 -3.79 -1.78 -10.06
CA GLU A 151 -3.01 -0.66 -9.52
C GLU A 151 -3.83 0.62 -9.45
N LYS A 152 -4.51 0.99 -10.54
CA LYS A 152 -5.38 2.16 -10.53
C LYS A 152 -6.48 2.07 -9.48
N ILE A 153 -7.19 0.94 -9.42
CA ILE A 153 -8.27 0.74 -8.43
C ILE A 153 -7.71 0.88 -7.01
N PHE A 154 -6.55 0.31 -6.75
CA PHE A 154 -5.89 0.38 -5.46
C PHE A 154 -5.44 1.80 -5.12
N LEU A 155 -4.82 2.52 -6.05
CA LEU A 155 -4.38 3.91 -5.84
C LEU A 155 -5.56 4.86 -5.62
N ASP A 156 -6.66 4.69 -6.36
CA ASP A 156 -7.90 5.45 -6.17
C ASP A 156 -8.49 5.22 -4.76
N TRP A 157 -8.37 4.01 -4.24
CA TRP A 157 -8.75 3.71 -2.85
C TRP A 157 -7.74 4.33 -1.86
N LEU A 158 -6.44 4.17 -2.09
CA LEU A 158 -5.38 4.65 -1.21
C LEU A 158 -5.46 6.16 -1.02
N GLU A 159 -5.75 6.92 -2.08
CA GLU A 159 -5.98 8.36 -2.01
C GLU A 159 -7.18 8.69 -1.10
N LYS A 160 -8.31 8.00 -1.27
CA LYS A 160 -9.51 8.20 -0.43
C LYS A 160 -9.23 7.83 1.03
N ALA A 161 -8.52 6.74 1.27
CA ALA A 161 -8.16 6.29 2.61
C ALA A 161 -7.20 7.28 3.28
N SER A 162 -6.21 7.79 2.55
CA SER A 162 -5.29 8.83 3.01
C SER A 162 -6.03 10.14 3.34
N ASN A 163 -7.00 10.55 2.51
CA ASN A 163 -7.82 11.73 2.78
C ASN A 163 -8.70 11.55 4.02
N LYS A 164 -9.39 10.39 4.16
CA LYS A 164 -10.16 10.05 5.38
C LYS A 164 -9.27 10.11 6.63
N LEU A 165 -8.06 9.53 6.57
CA LEU A 165 -7.10 9.55 7.68
C LEU A 165 -6.62 10.98 8.00
N GLY A 166 -6.36 11.78 6.96
CA GLY A 166 -5.98 13.18 7.07
C GLY A 166 -7.07 14.04 7.74
N GLU A 167 -8.33 13.89 7.31
CA GLU A 167 -9.49 14.56 7.91
C GLU A 167 -9.65 14.20 9.40
N ARG A 168 -9.52 12.92 9.74
CA ARG A 168 -9.57 12.45 11.14
C ARG A 168 -8.42 13.01 11.98
N THR A 169 -7.22 13.11 11.41
CA THR A 169 -6.04 13.63 12.12
C THR A 169 -6.09 15.16 12.27
N ALA A 170 -6.66 15.88 11.31
CA ALA A 170 -6.80 17.33 11.35
C ALA A 170 -7.96 17.78 12.25
N ALA A 171 -9.02 16.98 12.35
CA ALA A 171 -10.14 17.23 13.24
C ALA A 171 -9.70 17.02 14.69
N LYS A 172 -9.34 18.11 15.38
CA LYS A 172 -9.21 18.11 16.83
C LYS A 172 -10.57 17.76 17.43
N LYS A 173 -10.66 16.65 18.15
CA LYS A 173 -11.89 16.11 18.74
C LYS A 173 -11.80 16.19 20.26
N PRO A 174 -12.90 16.50 20.98
CA PRO A 174 -12.90 16.49 22.43
C PRO A 174 -12.39 15.15 22.98
N ILE A 175 -11.49 15.17 23.96
CA ILE A 175 -10.91 13.93 24.49
C ILE A 175 -11.97 12.97 25.09
N GLY A 176 -13.11 13.49 25.56
CA GLY A 176 -14.20 12.66 26.09
C GLY A 176 -14.83 11.70 25.07
N ILE A 177 -14.58 11.89 23.76
CA ILE A 177 -15.02 10.98 22.70
C ILE A 177 -13.91 10.07 22.16
N ILE A 178 -12.73 10.03 22.81
CA ILE A 178 -11.57 9.25 22.36
C ILE A 178 -11.87 7.75 22.22
N HIS A 179 -12.72 7.20 23.09
CA HIS A 179 -13.17 5.81 23.02
C HIS A 179 -14.08 5.55 21.83
N SER A 180 -15.00 6.48 21.52
CA SER A 180 -15.83 6.39 20.32
C SER A 180 -14.98 6.49 19.06
N GLU A 181 -13.94 7.34 19.05
CA GLU A 181 -13.02 7.42 17.93
C GLU A 181 -12.22 6.13 17.76
N ALA A 182 -11.78 5.51 18.85
CA ALA A 182 -11.09 4.21 18.83
C ALA A 182 -11.98 3.08 18.30
N GLU A 183 -13.27 3.05 18.69
CA GLU A 183 -14.26 2.11 18.16
C GLU A 183 -14.49 2.32 16.66
N ASP A 184 -14.71 3.57 16.23
CA ASP A 184 -14.85 3.93 14.81
C ASP A 184 -13.62 3.53 13.99
N PHE A 185 -12.43 3.60 14.59
CA PHE A 185 -11.18 3.20 13.95
C PHE A 185 -11.06 1.68 13.78
N SER A 186 -11.76 0.88 14.60
CA SER A 186 -11.77 -0.58 14.45
C SER A 186 -12.36 -1.02 13.11
N ASP A 187 -13.37 -0.33 12.60
CA ASP A 187 -13.96 -0.67 11.29
C ASP A 187 -13.05 -0.22 10.14
N PHE A 188 -12.36 0.91 10.31
CA PHE A 188 -11.32 1.33 9.37
C PHE A 188 -10.18 0.30 9.31
N MET A 189 -9.80 -0.30 10.44
CA MET A 189 -8.79 -1.36 10.48
C MET A 189 -9.20 -2.65 9.76
N LYS A 190 -10.51 -2.99 9.76
CA LYS A 190 -11.01 -4.13 8.96
C LYS A 190 -10.95 -3.84 7.46
N GLU A 191 -11.33 -2.63 7.05
CA GLU A 191 -11.17 -2.17 5.66
C GLU A 191 -9.69 -2.27 5.24
N MET A 192 -8.78 -1.83 6.11
CA MET A 192 -7.33 -1.91 5.90
C MET A 192 -6.79 -3.33 5.73
N GLU A 193 -7.30 -4.30 6.48
CA GLU A 193 -6.88 -5.69 6.37
C GLU A 193 -7.21 -6.28 4.99
N GLN A 194 -8.42 -6.00 4.49
CA GLN A 194 -8.82 -6.42 3.14
C GLN A 194 -7.89 -5.82 2.07
N HIS A 195 -7.64 -4.50 2.13
CA HIS A 195 -6.80 -3.85 1.13
C HIS A 195 -5.30 -4.21 1.25
N SER A 196 -4.84 -4.65 2.42
CA SER A 196 -3.51 -5.24 2.56
C SER A 196 -3.38 -6.54 1.76
N GLU A 197 -4.44 -7.34 1.66
CA GLU A 197 -4.44 -8.53 0.81
C GLU A 197 -4.42 -8.15 -0.67
N GLU A 198 -5.24 -7.18 -1.08
CA GLU A 198 -5.27 -6.65 -2.45
C GLU A 198 -3.90 -6.10 -2.88
N TYR A 199 -3.21 -5.38 -1.99
CA TYR A 199 -1.83 -4.94 -2.18
C TYR A 199 -0.87 -6.12 -2.38
N GLY A 200 -0.99 -7.17 -1.57
CA GLY A 200 -0.21 -8.40 -1.70
C GLY A 200 -0.43 -9.09 -3.06
N GLN A 201 -1.68 -9.17 -3.51
CA GLN A 201 -2.04 -9.71 -4.82
C GLN A 201 -1.45 -8.86 -5.96
N LEU A 202 -1.51 -7.54 -5.83
CA LEU A 202 -0.95 -6.61 -6.81
C LEU A 202 0.58 -6.73 -6.93
N ARG A 203 1.29 -6.89 -5.80
CA ARG A 203 2.73 -7.20 -5.80
C ARG A 203 3.04 -8.53 -6.47
N CYS A 204 2.21 -9.56 -6.23
CA CYS A 204 2.37 -10.85 -6.89
C CYS A 204 2.18 -10.75 -8.41
N LEU A 205 1.24 -9.93 -8.89
CA LEU A 205 1.07 -9.64 -10.31
C LEU A 205 2.32 -8.96 -10.91
N GLY A 206 2.85 -7.93 -10.24
CA GLY A 206 4.09 -7.25 -10.67
C GLY A 206 5.30 -8.18 -10.72
N ASN A 207 5.50 -8.99 -9.67
CA ASN A 207 6.57 -9.99 -9.63
C ASN A 207 6.43 -11.05 -10.72
N ARG A 208 5.19 -11.45 -11.07
CA ARG A 208 4.94 -12.40 -12.15
C ARG A 208 5.31 -11.81 -13.50
N LEU A 209 4.96 -10.54 -13.75
CA LEU A 209 5.38 -9.81 -14.95
C LEU A 209 6.92 -9.76 -15.04
N ALA A 210 7.60 -9.39 -13.95
CA ALA A 210 9.06 -9.29 -13.90
C ALA A 210 9.78 -10.65 -14.09
N ALA A 211 9.18 -11.74 -13.60
CA ALA A 211 9.76 -13.07 -13.71
C ALA A 211 9.56 -13.71 -15.09
N LYS A 212 8.44 -13.39 -15.76
CA LYS A 212 8.04 -14.06 -16.99
C LYS A 212 8.53 -13.36 -18.25
N TYR A 213 8.58 -12.03 -18.25
CA TYR A 213 8.94 -11.24 -19.42
C TYR A 213 10.31 -10.57 -19.22
N LYS A 214 10.84 -9.94 -20.27
CA LYS A 214 12.10 -9.20 -20.14
C LYS A 214 11.94 -8.06 -19.11
N PRO A 215 12.93 -7.89 -18.21
CA PRO A 215 12.94 -6.79 -17.24
C PRO A 215 12.76 -5.42 -17.89
N SER A 216 12.06 -4.54 -17.18
CA SER A 216 11.77 -3.17 -17.62
C SER A 216 11.86 -2.23 -16.42
N ASP A 217 12.63 -1.15 -16.59
CA ASP A 217 12.72 -0.06 -15.62
C ASP A 217 11.33 0.55 -15.35
N ALA A 218 10.45 0.61 -16.36
CA ALA A 218 9.10 1.12 -16.19
C ALA A 218 8.26 0.26 -15.23
N LEU A 219 8.39 -1.07 -15.30
CA LEU A 219 7.71 -1.96 -14.35
C LEU A 219 8.27 -1.79 -12.93
N ASP A 220 9.59 -1.71 -12.81
CA ASP A 220 10.26 -1.54 -11.52
C ASP A 220 9.88 -0.20 -10.86
N GLU A 221 9.78 0.87 -11.65
CA GLU A 221 9.31 2.18 -11.19
C GLU A 221 7.84 2.15 -10.75
N MET A 222 6.95 1.51 -11.52
CA MET A 222 5.53 1.34 -11.13
C MET A 222 5.41 0.59 -9.79
N MET A 223 6.08 -0.56 -9.66
CA MET A 223 6.06 -1.36 -8.43
C MET A 223 6.67 -0.60 -7.24
N SER A 224 7.77 0.13 -7.46
CA SER A 224 8.45 0.90 -6.41
C SER A 224 7.60 2.09 -5.95
N SER A 225 6.96 2.80 -6.88
CA SER A 225 6.05 3.91 -6.57
C SER A 225 4.85 3.43 -5.77
N LEU A 226 4.21 2.34 -6.20
CA LEU A 226 3.11 1.70 -5.49
C LEU A 226 3.53 1.29 -4.06
N HIS A 227 4.71 0.67 -3.91
CA HIS A 227 5.23 0.30 -2.61
C HIS A 227 5.48 1.51 -1.71
N HIS A 228 6.10 2.56 -2.24
CA HIS A 228 6.37 3.77 -1.48
C HIS A 228 5.10 4.43 -0.95
N GLN A 229 4.07 4.58 -1.81
CA GLN A 229 2.79 5.17 -1.42
C GLN A 229 2.08 4.33 -0.35
N TRP A 230 2.12 3.00 -0.48
CA TRP A 230 1.57 2.09 0.53
C TRP A 230 2.29 2.23 1.88
N GLU A 231 3.63 2.18 1.89
CA GLU A 231 4.42 2.32 3.12
C GLU A 231 4.23 3.68 3.80
N GLU A 232 4.16 4.76 3.01
CA GLU A 232 3.88 6.09 3.54
C GLU A 232 2.52 6.14 4.23
N PHE A 233 1.49 5.58 3.60
CA PHE A 233 0.15 5.52 4.16
C PHE A 233 0.09 4.64 5.42
N VAL A 234 0.70 3.46 5.39
CA VAL A 234 0.79 2.55 6.55
C VAL A 234 1.53 3.20 7.71
N SER A 235 2.62 3.92 7.44
CA SER A 235 3.36 4.67 8.47
C SER A 235 2.49 5.76 9.11
N LYS A 236 1.75 6.54 8.30
CA LYS A 236 0.80 7.54 8.81
C LYS A 236 -0.32 6.90 9.64
N LEU A 237 -0.83 5.76 9.18
CA LEU A 237 -1.87 4.99 9.87
C LEU A 237 -1.40 4.52 11.25
N PHE A 238 -0.23 3.88 11.33
CA PHE A 238 0.34 3.45 12.60
C PHE A 238 0.64 4.63 13.54
N GLY A 239 1.17 5.73 13.01
CA GLY A 239 1.39 6.94 13.80
C GLY A 239 0.09 7.55 14.35
N HIS A 240 -1.02 7.45 13.62
CA HIS A 240 -2.33 7.86 14.12
C HIS A 240 -2.85 6.91 15.21
N LEU A 241 -2.75 5.59 14.99
CA LEU A 241 -3.16 4.57 15.96
C LEU A 241 -2.40 4.68 17.29
N GLU A 242 -1.09 4.88 17.23
CA GLU A 242 -0.25 5.03 18.42
C GLU A 242 -0.65 6.25 19.24
N LYS A 243 -0.90 7.38 18.56
CA LYS A 243 -1.41 8.60 19.20
C LYS A 243 -2.78 8.38 19.83
N LEU A 244 -3.70 7.77 19.10
CA LEU A 244 -5.06 7.50 19.57
C LEU A 244 -5.05 6.59 20.81
N HIS A 245 -4.25 5.52 20.78
CA HIS A 245 -4.08 4.61 21.91
C HIS A 245 -3.43 5.29 23.12
N SER A 246 -2.37 6.08 22.89
CA SER A 246 -1.71 6.87 23.94
C SER A 246 -2.70 7.83 24.62
N LEU A 247 -3.48 8.55 23.82
CA LEU A 247 -4.52 9.47 24.30
C LEU A 247 -5.59 8.76 25.13
N ALA A 248 -6.09 7.62 24.65
CA ALA A 248 -7.08 6.83 25.38
C ALA A 248 -6.54 6.35 26.74
N MET A 249 -5.29 5.85 26.79
CA MET A 249 -4.64 5.43 28.03
C MET A 249 -4.45 6.58 29.02
N LYS A 250 -4.03 7.76 28.55
CA LYS A 250 -3.90 8.96 29.39
C LYS A 250 -5.25 9.42 29.93
N TRP A 251 -6.28 9.43 29.08
CA TRP A 251 -7.65 9.78 29.47
C TRP A 251 -8.21 8.82 30.52
N ASP A 252 -8.05 7.52 30.34
CA ASP A 252 -8.49 6.50 31.32
C ASP A 252 -7.76 6.63 32.66
N GLY A 253 -6.47 6.94 32.62
CA GLY A 253 -5.68 7.25 33.81
C GLY A 253 -6.23 8.47 34.55
N TYR A 254 -6.43 9.57 33.82
CA TYR A 254 -6.98 10.81 34.34
C TYR A 254 -8.37 10.61 34.99
N GLU A 255 -9.32 10.00 34.28
CA GLU A 255 -10.68 9.74 34.78
C GLU A 255 -10.67 8.86 36.04
N ARG A 256 -9.83 7.82 36.05
CA ARG A 256 -9.67 6.96 37.23
C ARG A 256 -9.14 7.74 38.43
N ASP A 257 -8.11 8.56 38.23
CA ASP A 257 -7.44 9.27 39.31
C ASP A 257 -8.34 10.39 39.87
N VAL A 258 -9.03 11.13 38.98
CA VAL A 258 -10.10 12.07 39.34
C VAL A 258 -11.17 11.39 40.18
N LYS A 259 -11.71 10.25 39.73
CA LYS A 259 -12.76 9.52 40.45
C LYS A 259 -12.29 9.04 41.81
N ASN A 260 -11.07 8.52 41.91
CA ASN A 260 -10.50 8.05 43.17
C ASN A 260 -10.34 9.19 44.17
N LEU A 261 -9.81 10.32 43.72
CA LEU A 261 -9.60 11.49 44.58
C LEU A 261 -10.94 12.10 45.02
N LEU A 262 -11.92 12.24 44.12
CA LEU A 262 -13.24 12.77 44.47
C LEU A 262 -13.95 11.88 45.50
N ASN A 263 -13.94 10.55 45.31
CA ASN A 263 -14.51 9.62 46.28
C ASN A 263 -13.85 9.75 47.66
N TRP A 264 -12.52 9.86 47.68
CA TRP A 264 -11.77 10.10 48.91
C TRP A 264 -12.15 11.42 49.57
N ILE A 265 -12.16 12.54 48.83
CA ILE A 265 -12.57 13.86 49.32
C ILE A 265 -13.97 13.81 49.93
N MET A 266 -14.93 13.18 49.26
CA MET A 266 -16.31 13.07 49.72
C MET A 266 -16.42 12.24 51.01
N SER A 267 -15.71 11.11 51.09
CA SER A 267 -15.67 10.28 52.30
C SER A 267 -15.12 11.03 53.50
N GLU A 268 -14.09 11.85 53.29
CA GLU A 268 -13.44 12.60 54.35
C GLU A 268 -14.26 13.83 54.75
N ALA A 269 -14.84 14.54 53.78
CA ALA A 269 -15.77 15.63 54.06
C ALA A 269 -16.96 15.16 54.93
N ASN A 270 -17.49 13.96 54.67
CA ASN A 270 -18.55 13.36 55.48
C ASN A 270 -18.08 12.99 56.90
N ARG A 271 -16.81 12.61 57.09
CA ARG A 271 -16.26 12.34 58.42
C ARG A 271 -16.22 13.59 59.29
N PHE A 272 -15.90 14.75 58.70
CA PHE A 272 -15.74 16.02 59.42
C PHE A 272 -17.01 16.89 59.47
N SER A 273 -18.03 16.59 58.66
CA SER A 273 -19.33 17.25 58.73
C SER A 273 -20.22 16.74 59.88
N GLY A 274 -19.86 15.61 60.52
CA GLY A 274 -20.56 15.09 61.69
C GLY A 274 -20.48 16.05 62.89
N GLU A 275 -21.62 16.32 63.53
CA GLU A 275 -21.71 17.20 64.71
C GLU A 275 -20.87 16.67 65.89
N VAL A 276 -20.05 17.56 66.47
CA VAL A 276 -19.41 17.35 67.77
C VAL A 276 -20.50 17.39 68.83
N THR A 277 -21.11 16.23 69.08
CA THR A 277 -22.08 16.06 70.16
C THR A 277 -21.33 16.10 71.50
N SER A 278 -21.32 17.29 72.09
CA SER A 278 -21.09 17.63 73.51
C SER A 278 -20.49 16.51 74.39
N ARG A 279 -19.17 16.31 74.34
CA ARG A 279 -18.45 15.35 75.18
C ARG A 279 -17.24 15.95 75.91
N GLY A 280 -17.46 16.99 76.72
CA GLY A 280 -16.46 17.49 77.68
C GLY A 280 -15.10 17.88 77.07
N ASP A 281 -14.13 18.21 77.93
CA ASP A 281 -12.79 18.69 77.56
C ASP A 281 -11.99 17.65 76.74
N LYS A 282 -12.07 16.38 77.17
CA LYS A 282 -11.37 15.25 76.51
C LYS A 282 -11.90 14.95 75.10
N GLY A 283 -13.20 15.12 74.86
CA GLY A 283 -13.77 14.93 73.53
C GLY A 283 -13.35 16.01 72.52
N VAL A 284 -13.03 17.22 72.98
CA VAL A 284 -12.49 18.29 72.14
C VAL A 284 -11.02 18.04 71.81
N GLU A 285 -10.20 17.62 72.80
CA GLU A 285 -8.81 17.21 72.58
C GLU A 285 -8.68 16.09 71.55
N ASP A 286 -9.50 15.04 71.68
CA ASP A 286 -9.51 13.90 70.76
C ASP A 286 -9.88 14.34 69.32
N HIS A 287 -10.81 15.31 69.19
CA HIS A 287 -11.20 15.87 67.89
C HIS A 287 -10.12 16.74 67.26
N ILE A 288 -9.42 17.56 68.06
CA ILE A 288 -8.27 18.35 67.60
C ILE A 288 -7.17 17.42 67.11
N HIS A 289 -6.86 16.36 67.87
CA HIS A 289 -5.88 15.36 67.47
C HIS A 289 -6.27 14.67 66.15
N SER A 290 -7.55 14.28 66.00
CA SER A 290 -8.09 13.70 64.76
C SER A 290 -7.95 14.66 63.56
N CYS A 291 -8.23 15.95 63.75
CA CYS A 291 -8.05 16.95 62.69
C CYS A 291 -6.57 17.18 62.33
N LYS A 292 -5.66 17.14 63.30
CA LYS A 292 -4.20 17.24 63.06
C LYS A 292 -3.67 16.04 62.26
N LEU A 293 -4.06 14.82 62.64
CA LEU A 293 -3.73 13.61 61.87
C LEU A 293 -4.31 13.65 60.45
N PHE A 294 -5.50 14.24 60.29
CA PHE A 294 -6.09 14.42 58.97
C PHE A 294 -5.36 15.48 58.13
N SER A 295 -4.83 16.54 58.75
CA SER A 295 -3.96 17.50 58.06
C SER A 295 -2.71 16.82 57.48
N GLU A 296 -2.11 15.85 58.20
CA GLU A 296 -0.98 15.07 57.70
C GLU A 296 -1.39 14.17 56.53
N THR A 297 -2.56 13.51 56.64
CA THR A 297 -3.14 12.72 55.54
C THR A 297 -3.43 13.58 54.30
N LEU A 298 -3.95 14.80 54.48
CA LEU A 298 -4.19 15.75 53.39
C LEU A 298 -2.89 16.18 52.71
N GLU A 299 -1.82 16.41 53.47
CA GLU A 299 -0.52 16.75 52.91
C GLU A 299 -0.02 15.62 51.99
N GLY A 300 -0.18 14.36 52.41
CA GLY A 300 0.14 13.21 51.57
C GLY A 300 -0.73 13.10 50.31
N LYS A 301 -1.95 13.61 50.32
CA LYS A 301 -2.87 13.63 49.17
C LYS A 301 -2.65 14.79 48.19
N LYS A 302 -1.82 15.78 48.53
CA LYS A 302 -1.44 16.85 47.58
C LYS A 302 -0.70 16.30 46.37
N GLU A 303 0.08 15.23 46.54
CA GLU A 303 0.79 14.60 45.43
C GLU A 303 -0.20 14.09 44.37
N ASP A 304 -1.26 13.39 44.77
CA ASP A 304 -2.33 12.92 43.88
C ASP A 304 -2.98 14.09 43.10
N VAL A 305 -3.24 15.23 43.76
CA VAL A 305 -3.78 16.44 43.11
C VAL A 305 -2.82 16.96 42.05
N THR A 306 -1.51 17.01 42.35
CA THR A 306 -0.49 17.47 41.39
C THR A 306 -0.32 16.51 40.21
N GLN A 307 -0.43 15.19 40.44
CA GLN A 307 -0.39 14.19 39.38
C GLN A 307 -1.58 14.33 38.43
N ILE A 308 -2.79 14.50 38.98
CA ILE A 308 -4.00 14.75 38.19
C ILE A 308 -3.86 16.07 37.41
N GLN A 309 -3.30 17.12 38.00
CA GLN A 309 -3.04 18.38 37.32
C GLN A 309 -2.08 18.21 36.14
N SER A 310 -0.98 17.48 36.34
CA SER A 310 0.01 17.21 35.29
C SER A 310 -0.62 16.43 34.13
N LEU A 311 -1.42 15.40 34.42
CA LEU A 311 -2.15 14.65 33.39
C LEU A 311 -3.17 15.53 32.65
N ALA A 312 -3.87 16.42 33.36
CA ALA A 312 -4.76 17.39 32.73
C ALA A 312 -4.00 18.32 31.77
N ASP A 313 -2.82 18.81 32.17
CA ASP A 313 -1.99 19.68 31.33
C ASP A 313 -1.46 18.94 30.09
N GLU A 314 -1.04 17.69 30.22
CA GLU A 314 -0.65 16.86 29.08
C GLU A 314 -1.80 16.65 28.09
N LEU A 315 -3.00 16.30 28.59
CA LEU A 315 -4.18 16.10 27.77
C LEU A 315 -4.61 17.40 27.07
N ARG A 316 -4.45 18.56 27.71
CA ARG A 316 -4.72 19.89 27.11
C ARG A 316 -3.78 20.23 25.96
N LEU A 317 -2.51 19.81 26.03
CA LEU A 317 -1.56 20.07 24.95
C LEU A 317 -1.90 19.26 23.69
N GLU A 318 -2.51 18.10 23.87
CA GLU A 318 -2.94 17.23 22.77
C GLU A 318 -4.35 17.62 22.26
N ASP A 319 -5.22 18.14 23.14
CA ASP A 319 -6.52 18.75 22.81
C ASP A 319 -6.32 20.17 22.28
N GLY A 320 -5.89 20.28 21.01
CA GLY A 320 -5.44 21.57 20.50
C GLY A 320 -6.49 22.69 20.55
N GLU A 321 -6.02 23.94 20.45
CA GLU A 321 -6.80 25.16 20.71
C GLU A 321 -8.25 25.19 20.17
N LYS A 322 -9.19 25.19 21.12
CA LYS A 322 -10.57 25.68 20.99
C LYS A 322 -11.39 25.02 19.87
N THR A 323 -11.70 23.74 20.02
CA THR A 323 -13.07 23.35 19.66
C THR A 323 -14.00 23.83 20.77
N ASN A 324 -15.27 24.09 20.46
CA ASN A 324 -16.31 24.53 21.40
C ASN A 324 -16.64 23.47 22.49
N GLY A 325 -15.73 22.52 22.73
CA GLY A 325 -15.79 21.36 23.61
C GLY A 325 -14.57 21.22 24.52
N THR A 326 -13.95 22.33 24.96
CA THR A 326 -13.07 22.39 26.15
C THR A 326 -13.82 22.05 27.45
N CYS A 327 -14.72 21.06 27.44
CA CYS A 327 -15.70 20.87 28.52
C CYS A 327 -15.43 19.65 29.41
N ASP A 328 -14.61 18.66 29.02
CA ASP A 328 -14.48 17.43 29.83
C ASP A 328 -13.27 17.46 30.78
N VAL A 329 -12.03 17.58 30.27
CA VAL A 329 -10.82 17.67 31.13
C VAL A 329 -10.94 18.82 32.12
N ASP A 330 -11.29 20.01 31.61
CA ASP A 330 -11.40 21.22 32.43
C ASP A 330 -12.56 21.13 33.43
N SER A 331 -13.70 20.54 33.07
CA SER A 331 -14.79 20.34 34.03
C SER A 331 -14.36 19.38 35.14
N ARG A 332 -13.75 18.24 34.80
CA ARG A 332 -13.24 17.28 35.77
C ARG A 332 -12.20 17.89 36.71
N TRP A 333 -11.29 18.69 36.15
CA TRP A 333 -10.27 19.37 36.93
C TRP A 333 -10.86 20.41 37.87
N ASN A 334 -11.83 21.19 37.37
CA ASN A 334 -12.55 22.18 38.18
C ASN A 334 -13.31 21.51 39.33
N ASP A 335 -13.95 20.36 39.08
CA ASP A 335 -14.64 19.59 40.13
C ASP A 335 -13.65 19.16 41.23
N VAL A 336 -12.52 18.55 40.85
CA VAL A 336 -11.46 18.16 41.79
C VAL A 336 -10.97 19.35 42.59
N ASN A 337 -10.63 20.46 41.93
CA ASN A 337 -10.08 21.64 42.58
C ASN A 337 -11.10 22.30 43.53
N GLN A 338 -12.37 22.36 43.14
CA GLN A 338 -13.45 22.89 43.96
C GLN A 338 -13.66 22.02 45.22
N HIS A 339 -13.76 20.70 45.05
CA HIS A 339 -13.96 19.77 46.16
C HIS A 339 -12.76 19.74 47.12
N TRP A 340 -11.54 19.75 46.57
CA TRP A 340 -10.30 19.83 47.35
C TRP A 340 -10.22 21.10 48.18
N THR A 341 -10.44 22.26 47.55
CA THR A 341 -10.43 23.56 48.23
C THR A 341 -11.49 23.63 49.33
N SER A 342 -12.68 23.07 49.08
CA SER A 342 -13.78 23.01 50.05
C SER A 342 -13.42 22.15 51.26
N LEU A 343 -12.77 21.00 51.05
CA LEU A 343 -12.30 20.12 52.14
C LEU A 343 -11.19 20.78 52.97
N CYS A 344 -10.22 21.42 52.33
CA CYS A 344 -9.17 22.18 53.05
C CYS A 344 -9.78 23.29 53.90
N LYS A 345 -10.76 24.02 53.36
CA LYS A 345 -11.48 25.06 54.09
C LYS A 345 -12.27 24.50 55.28
N LEU A 346 -12.98 23.38 55.09
CA LEU A 346 -13.71 22.70 56.16
C LEU A 346 -12.77 22.28 57.30
N LEU A 347 -11.60 21.71 56.98
CA LEU A 347 -10.63 21.34 58.01
C LEU A 347 -10.12 22.57 58.77
N LEU A 348 -9.78 23.64 58.05
CA LEU A 348 -9.28 24.86 58.69
C LEU A 348 -10.33 25.47 59.63
N GLU A 349 -11.58 25.60 59.18
CA GLU A 349 -12.67 26.16 59.98
C GLU A 349 -13.00 25.27 61.20
N THR A 350 -12.96 23.94 61.04
CA THR A 350 -13.21 23.01 62.15
C THR A 350 -12.10 23.03 63.20
N LEU A 351 -10.82 23.10 62.78
CA LEU A 351 -9.67 23.25 63.68
C LEU A 351 -9.76 24.54 64.49
N ILE A 352 -9.96 25.69 63.83
CA ILE A 352 -10.08 27.00 64.49
C ILE A 352 -11.21 26.97 65.54
N ARG A 353 -12.36 26.41 65.16
CA ARG A 353 -13.51 26.28 66.07
C ARG A 353 -13.19 25.41 67.29
N LEU A 354 -12.53 24.27 67.09
CA LEU A 354 -12.20 23.35 68.17
C LEU A 354 -11.12 23.91 69.10
N GLU A 355 -10.12 24.61 68.57
CA GLU A 355 -9.09 25.26 69.39
C GLU A 355 -9.68 26.39 70.24
N ALA A 356 -10.63 27.16 69.70
CA ALA A 356 -11.36 28.17 70.45
C ALA A 356 -12.19 27.55 71.59
N THR A 357 -12.96 26.49 71.33
CA THR A 357 -13.76 25.82 72.37
C THR A 357 -12.88 25.16 73.42
N TYR A 358 -11.73 24.59 73.04
CA TYR A 358 -10.77 24.04 73.99
C TYR A 358 -10.19 25.12 74.91
N ALA A 359 -9.80 26.27 74.37
CA ALA A 359 -9.29 27.39 75.16
C ALA A 359 -10.33 27.92 76.16
N GLU A 360 -11.60 28.01 75.75
CA GLU A 360 -12.71 28.36 76.64
C GLU A 360 -12.90 27.35 77.79
N LEU A 361 -12.86 26.05 77.48
CA LEU A 361 -12.97 24.98 78.48
C LEU A 361 -11.81 25.01 79.48
N GLN A 362 -10.57 25.18 79.01
CA GLN A 362 -9.40 25.32 79.87
C GLN A 362 -9.51 26.54 80.81
N HIS A 363 -9.97 27.68 80.29
CA HIS A 363 -10.19 28.87 81.10
C HIS A 363 -11.27 28.66 82.17
N LEU A 364 -12.38 28.00 81.83
CA LEU A 364 -13.43 27.66 82.79
C LEU A 364 -12.96 26.68 83.87
N LEU A 365 -12.15 25.68 83.49
CA LEU A 365 -11.51 24.76 84.44
C LEU A 365 -10.55 25.49 85.37
N MET A 366 -9.75 26.42 84.85
CA MET A 366 -8.86 27.27 85.65
C MET A 366 -9.64 28.13 86.65
N ILE A 367 -10.74 28.77 86.22
CA ILE A 367 -11.62 29.54 87.12
C ILE A 367 -12.20 28.63 88.21
N ARG A 368 -12.67 27.43 87.84
CA ARG A 368 -13.22 26.46 88.81
C ARG A 368 -12.16 26.00 89.80
N TYR A 369 -10.94 25.73 89.33
CA TYR A 369 -9.80 25.37 90.17
C TYR A 369 -9.48 26.51 91.15
N ILE A 370 -9.29 27.73 90.68
CA ILE A 370 -9.03 28.90 91.54
C ILE A 370 -10.14 29.05 92.60
N ARG A 371 -11.41 28.97 92.22
CA ARG A 371 -12.56 29.04 93.15
C ARG A 371 -12.54 27.93 94.21
N LEU A 372 -12.13 26.70 93.86
CA LEU A 372 -12.01 25.61 94.83
C LEU A 372 -10.85 25.85 95.82
N TYR A 373 -9.73 26.42 95.37
CA TYR A 373 -8.55 26.66 96.19
C TYR A 373 -8.56 28.00 96.96
N THR A 374 -9.44 28.95 96.64
CA THR A 374 -9.60 30.21 97.40
C THR A 374 -10.65 30.09 98.52
N VAL A 375 -11.46 29.02 98.52
CA VAL A 375 -12.50 28.74 99.52
C VAL A 375 -12.04 27.71 100.57
N MET A 376 -10.90 27.07 100.33
CA MET A 376 -10.12 26.32 101.33
C MET A 376 -9.14 27.24 102.04
#